data_AF-A0A530CGH5-F1
#
_entry.id   AF-A0A530CGH5-F1
#
_cell.length_a   1.000
_cell.length_b   1.000
_cell.length_c   1.000
_cell.angle_alpha   90.00
_cell.angle_beta   90.00
_cell.angle_gamma   90.00
#
_symmetry.space_group_name_H-M   'P 1'
#
loop_
_entity.id
_entity.type
_entity.pdbx_description
1 polymer ?
#
loop_
_entity_poly.entity_id
_entity_poly.type
_entity_poly.pdbx_seq_one_letter_code
_entity_poly.pdbx_strand_id
1 'polypeptide(L)' 'MEVPGLRGRLAVITAAGQSIGKAVALAFARAGAHIVITGGNDLAKIEAVADEARSLGVEAMASICDGLTRLP' A
#
# COMPACT_ATOMS: atom_id res chain seq x y z
N MET A 1 15.60 -5.16 -4.87
CA MET A 1 15.99 -4.53 -3.60
C MET A 1 15.35 -5.33 -2.49
N GLU A 2 16.13 -6.13 -1.77
CA GLU A 2 15.64 -6.79 -0.56
C GLU A 2 15.80 -5.82 0.60
N VAL A 3 14.73 -5.62 1.37
CA VAL A 3 14.76 -4.81 2.58
C VAL A 3 14.77 -5.79 3.76
N PRO A 4 15.90 -5.94 4.48
CA PRO A 4 16.02 -6.92 5.56
C PRO A 4 14.94 -6.71 6.63
N GLY A 5 14.32 -7.79 7.09
CA GLY A 5 13.39 -7.77 8.22
C GLY A 5 11.93 -7.43 7.92
N LEU A 6 11.55 -7.27 6.65
CA LEU A 6 10.14 -6.97 6.28
C LEU A 6 9.27 -8.21 6.03
N ARG A 7 9.86 -9.38 5.79
CA ARG A 7 9.09 -10.60 5.49
C ARG A 7 8.13 -10.95 6.63
N GLY A 8 6.84 -11.07 6.32
CA GLY A 8 5.77 -11.36 7.28
C GLY A 8 5.38 -10.19 8.19
N ARG A 9 5.94 -8.99 8.00
CA ARG A 9 5.51 -7.77 8.70
C ARG A 9 4.32 -7.12 7.98
N LEU A 10 3.55 -6.33 8.73
CA LEU A 10 2.49 -5.48 8.18
C LEU A 10 3.00 -4.04 8.02
N ALA A 11 2.83 -3.45 6.85
CA ALA A 11 3.18 -2.05 6.57
C ALA A 11 1.95 -1.25 6.12
N VAL A 12 1.73 -0.08 6.72
CA VAL A 12 0.69 0.87 6.28
C VAL A 12 1.36 1.92 5.41
N ILE A 13 0.85 2.12 4.20
CA ILE A 13 1.45 3.01 3.21
C ILE A 13 0.38 3.98 2.73
N THR A 14 0.58 5.25 3.07
CA THR A 14 -0.32 6.35 2.74
C THR A 14 -0.02 6.95 1.37
N ALA A 15 -1.02 7.58 0.76
CA ALA A 15 -0.94 8.15 -0.59
C ALA A 15 -0.43 7.13 -1.63
N ALA A 16 -0.81 5.86 -1.46
CA ALA A 16 -0.21 4.73 -2.17
C ALA A 16 -0.94 4.32 -3.47
N GLY A 17 -1.96 5.05 -3.88
CA GLY A 17 -2.70 4.76 -5.11
C GLY A 17 -1.95 5.07 -6.42
N GLN A 18 -0.84 5.83 -6.38
CA GLN A 18 -0.10 6.21 -7.60
C GLN A 18 1.35 6.62 -7.31
N SER A 19 2.11 6.84 -8.40
CA SER A 19 3.46 7.42 -8.40
C SER A 19 4.40 6.77 -7.36
N ILE A 20 5.04 7.58 -6.49
CA ILE A 20 6.00 7.11 -5.49
C ILE A 20 5.33 6.21 -4.45
N GLY A 21 4.12 6.56 -3.99
CA GLY A 21 3.41 5.75 -3.00
C GLY A 21 3.12 4.33 -3.51
N LYS A 22 2.70 4.21 -4.78
CA LYS A 22 2.56 2.90 -5.44
C LYS A 22 3.89 2.16 -5.51
N ALA A 23 4.96 2.83 -5.93
CA ALA A 23 6.28 2.20 -6.05
C ALA A 23 6.79 1.67 -4.71
N VAL A 24 6.59 2.42 -3.61
CA VAL A 24 6.92 2.02 -2.24
C VAL A 24 6.08 0.82 -1.81
N ALA A 25 4.76 0.86 -2.05
CA ALA A 25 3.87 -0.26 -1.72
C ALA A 25 4.30 -1.57 -2.35
N LEU A 26 4.59 -1.55 -3.64
CA LEU A 26 5.03 -2.74 -4.35
C LEU A 26 6.46 -3.16 -3.96
N ALA A 27 7.31 -2.24 -3.52
CA ALA A 27 8.64 -2.58 -3.02
C ALA A 27 8.56 -3.33 -1.68
N PHE A 28 7.66 -2.93 -0.79
CA PHE A 28 7.41 -3.62 0.49
C PHE A 28 6.79 -5.00 0.25
N ALA A 29 5.81 -5.10 -0.65
CA ALA A 29 5.22 -6.37 -1.04
C ALA A 29 6.26 -7.34 -1.63
N ARG A 30 7.14 -6.86 -2.53
CA ARG A 30 8.27 -7.66 -3.06
C ARG A 30 9.25 -8.11 -1.98
N ALA A 31 9.39 -7.37 -0.89
CA ALA A 31 10.19 -7.75 0.26
C ALA A 31 9.46 -8.72 1.23
N GLY A 32 8.23 -9.12 0.90
CA GLY A 32 7.42 -10.08 1.65
C GLY A 32 6.60 -9.49 2.80
N ALA A 33 6.43 -8.17 2.85
CA ALA A 33 5.53 -7.53 3.81
C ALA A 33 4.07 -7.59 3.33
N HIS A 34 3.15 -7.86 4.24
CA HIS A 34 1.74 -7.57 4.05
C HIS A 34 1.51 -6.06 4.08
N ILE A 35 0.55 -5.56 3.31
CA ILE A 35 0.39 -4.11 3.17
C ILE A 35 -1.06 -3.63 3.36
N VAL A 36 -1.20 -2.49 4.01
CA VAL A 36 -2.42 -1.67 3.96
C VAL A 36 -2.13 -0.45 3.10
N ILE A 37 -2.86 -0.32 2.01
CA ILE A 37 -2.74 0.77 1.06
C ILE A 37 -3.82 1.78 1.42
N THR A 38 -3.41 3.02 1.71
CA THR A 38 -4.34 4.11 1.90
C THR A 38 -4.09 5.26 0.93
N GLY A 39 -5.16 5.94 0.56
CA GLY A 39 -5.14 7.05 -0.39
C GLY A 39 -6.44 7.84 -0.29
N GLY A 40 -6.56 8.87 -1.13
CA GLY A 40 -7.73 9.74 -1.15
C GLY A 40 -9.02 9.02 -1.58
N ASN A 41 -9.91 9.75 -2.23
CA ASN A 41 -11.27 9.31 -2.56
C ASN A 41 -11.40 8.33 -3.75
N ASP A 42 -10.30 7.87 -4.34
CA ASP A 42 -10.31 6.95 -5.49
C ASP A 42 -10.00 5.51 -5.05
N LEU A 43 -11.05 4.78 -4.62
CA LEU A 43 -10.95 3.39 -4.17
C LEU A 43 -10.42 2.46 -5.27
N ALA A 44 -10.80 2.68 -6.53
CA ALA A 44 -10.40 1.84 -7.64
C ALA A 44 -8.88 1.88 -7.85
N LYS A 45 -8.27 3.07 -7.73
CA LYS A 45 -6.80 3.20 -7.82
C LYS A 45 -6.07 2.47 -6.69
N ILE A 46 -6.56 2.58 -5.45
CA ILE A 46 -5.89 1.91 -4.31
C ILE A 46 -6.11 0.39 -4.34
N GLU A 47 -7.27 -0.10 -4.79
CA GLU A 47 -7.49 -1.55 -4.98
C GLU A 47 -6.64 -2.12 -6.11
N ALA A 48 -6.44 -1.40 -7.22
CA ALA A 48 -5.54 -1.86 -8.28
C ALA A 48 -4.10 -2.10 -7.76
N VAL A 49 -3.62 -1.26 -6.86
CA VAL A 49 -2.31 -1.46 -6.19
C VAL A 49 -2.35 -2.63 -5.21
N ALA A 50 -3.49 -2.84 -4.54
CA ALA A 50 -3.67 -3.98 -3.63
C ALA A 50 -3.66 -5.31 -4.39
N ASP A 51 -4.31 -5.38 -5.55
CA ASP A 51 -4.30 -6.56 -6.42
C ASP A 51 -2.89 -6.85 -6.96
N GLU A 52 -2.16 -5.82 -7.39
CA GLU A 52 -0.75 -5.97 -7.77
C GLU A 52 0.09 -6.51 -6.60
N ALA A 53 -0.12 -6.03 -5.38
CA ALA A 53 0.58 -6.56 -4.21
C ALA A 53 0.18 -8.00 -3.87
N ARG A 54 -1.11 -8.35 -3.95
CA ARG A 54 -1.60 -9.73 -3.75
C ARG A 54 -0.96 -10.68 -4.75
N SER A 55 -0.76 -10.25 -6.00
CA SER A 55 -0.08 -11.04 -7.03
C SER A 55 1.39 -11.36 -6.71
N LEU A 56 2.01 -10.61 -5.78
CA LEU A 56 3.36 -10.85 -5.26
C LEU A 56 3.37 -11.84 -4.09
N GLY A 57 2.22 -12.41 -3.70
CA GLY A 57 2.13 -13.44 -2.66
C GLY A 57 2.01 -12.91 -1.23
N VAL A 58 1.65 -11.64 -1.06
CA VAL A 58 1.39 -11.04 0.26
C VAL A 58 -0.09 -10.69 0.42
N GLU A 59 -0.60 -10.69 1.65
CA GLU A 59 -1.90 -10.07 1.94
C GLU A 59 -1.86 -8.55 1.72
N ALA A 60 -2.91 -8.01 1.13
CA ALA A 60 -3.10 -6.57 0.96
C ALA A 60 -4.55 -6.15 1.21
N MET A 61 -4.72 -4.98 1.82
CA MET A 61 -6.02 -4.32 2.04
C MET A 61 -5.95 -2.89 1.49
N ALA A 62 -6.99 -2.44 0.79
CA ALA A 62 -7.15 -1.04 0.44
C ALA A 62 -8.16 -0.35 1.37
N SER A 63 -7.85 0.87 1.80
CA SER A 63 -8.77 1.69 2.59
C SER A 63 -8.66 3.15 2.17
N ILE A 64 -9.82 3.79 1.98
CA ILE A 64 -9.86 5.25 1.83
C ILE A 64 -9.38 5.88 3.14
N CYS A 65 -8.54 6.91 3.03
CA CYS A 65 -8.09 7.74 4.13
C CYS A 65 -7.83 9.16 3.63
N ASP A 66 -8.58 10.13 4.14
CA ASP A 66 -8.29 11.54 3.90
C ASP A 66 -7.23 12.05 4.88
N GLY A 67 -5.98 12.05 4.45
CA GLY A 67 -4.86 12.60 5.21
C GLY A 67 -4.84 14.13 5.29
N LEU A 68 -5.71 14.83 4.55
CA LEU A 68 -5.79 16.28 4.54
C LEU A 68 -6.88 16.81 5.46
N THR A 69 -7.65 15.94 6.13
CA THR A 69 -8.77 16.31 7.00
C THR A 69 -8.43 17.57 7.80
N ARG A 70 -8.95 18.71 7.35
CA ARG A 70 -8.98 19.93 8.14
C ARG A 70 -10.20 19.75 9.02
N LEU A 71 -9.96 19.36 10.26
CA LEU A 71 -10.98 19.47 11.31
C LEU A 71 -11.49 20.93 11.28
N PRO A 72 -12.79 21.14 11.50
CA PRO A 72 -13.38 22.48 11.46
C PRO A 72 -12.61 23.49 12.31
#